data_AF-A0A161PWH3-F1
#
_entry.id   AF-A0A161PWH3-F1
#
_cell.length_a   1.000
_cell.length_b   1.000
_cell.length_c   1.000
_cell.angle_alpha   90.00
_cell.angle_beta   90.00
_cell.angle_gamma   90.00
#
_symmetry.space_group_name_H-M   'P 1'
#
loop_
_entity.id
_entity.type
_entity.pdbx_description
1 polymer ?
#
loop_
_entity_poly.entity_id
_entity_poly.type
_entity_poly.pdbx_seq_one_letter_code
_entity_poly.pdbx_strand_id
1 'polypeptide(L)'
;MNFRNNIYLQKNLRKRLIFLVAFLFLLIVFMNSVSPVGIVDVKNEKGRVTFFTCKILGFYIQGLLKCEDVFSIKLINFSVDKLTTPLLIKYRGKNLISFIGEDSVKVFSKEGNEIWQYNLSNYDYILSSCAGDVDKDLTDEIFLITGKRNENYGENFIILTLEDGIKLKLFEEMKVFNPWKVQIADVDADENLEISIGVYKKAELHPVMAKRPFIYGLNEGGLFPKWRGSRLSRPFDDYVFFDIDDDGKDELLSVETLKDGKKILSAYKWKGFGFELFSESRVYDKIDSIVKEEKRVLLSVKDGKASGWGIMEYEGGKLSIRITGKRYYFRLKLEGV
;
A
#
# COMPACT_ATOMS: atom_id res chain seq x y z
N MET A 1 9.99 6.88 68.88
CA MET A 1 10.81 6.46 67.72
C MET A 1 9.97 6.09 66.47
N ASN A 2 8.78 6.68 66.24
CA ASN A 2 7.85 6.22 65.17
C ASN A 2 7.39 7.28 64.15
N PHE A 3 7.77 8.57 64.27
CA PHE A 3 7.31 9.61 63.34
C PHE A 3 8.23 9.82 62.11
N ARG A 4 9.56 9.67 62.28
CA ARG A 4 10.52 9.88 61.18
C ARG A 4 10.47 8.77 60.11
N ASN A 5 10.20 7.52 60.49
CA ASN A 5 10.06 6.42 59.53
C ASN A 5 8.81 6.55 58.64
N ASN A 6 7.72 7.11 59.18
CA ASN A 6 6.45 7.24 58.46
C ASN A 6 6.51 8.30 57.34
N ILE A 7 7.24 9.41 57.56
CA ILE A 7 7.44 10.47 56.56
C ILE A 7 8.34 9.99 55.41
N TYR A 8 9.35 9.16 55.70
CA TYR A 8 10.25 8.61 54.68
C TYR A 8 9.54 7.57 53.80
N LEU A 9 8.73 6.70 54.41
CA LEU A 9 7.85 5.76 53.70
C LEU A 9 6.84 6.49 52.80
N GLN A 10 6.16 7.53 53.28
CA GLN A 10 5.22 8.32 52.46
C GLN A 10 5.88 9.03 51.28
N LYS A 11 7.11 9.57 51.44
CA LYS A 11 7.85 10.19 50.32
C LYS A 11 8.26 9.17 49.26
N ASN A 12 8.66 7.96 49.65
CA ASN A 12 8.99 6.88 48.70
C ASN A 12 7.74 6.33 47.99
N LEU A 13 6.61 6.22 48.68
CA LEU A 13 5.32 5.86 48.08
C LEU A 13 4.84 6.91 47.07
N ARG A 14 4.96 8.20 47.38
CA ARG A 14 4.63 9.28 46.41
C ARG A 14 5.53 9.25 45.18
N LYS A 15 6.85 9.04 45.33
CA LYS A 15 7.77 8.91 44.18
C LYS A 15 7.44 7.70 43.31
N ARG A 16 7.12 6.55 43.91
CA ARG A 16 6.70 5.34 43.19
C ARG A 16 5.36 5.54 42.47
N LEU A 17 4.41 6.23 43.10
CA LEU A 17 3.12 6.54 42.48
C LEU A 17 3.27 7.52 41.30
N ILE A 18 4.09 8.56 41.44
CA ILE A 18 4.38 9.49 40.33
C ILE A 18 5.05 8.75 39.16
N PHE A 19 6.02 7.87 39.44
CA PHE A 19 6.66 7.07 38.41
C PHE A 19 5.66 6.13 37.72
N LEU A 20 4.79 5.47 38.48
CA LEU A 20 3.75 4.57 37.94
C LEU A 20 2.76 5.34 37.06
N VAL A 21 2.28 6.51 37.51
CA VAL A 21 1.37 7.36 36.74
C VAL A 21 2.06 7.90 35.48
N ALA A 22 3.32 8.33 35.57
CA ALA A 22 4.10 8.76 34.40
C ALA A 22 4.32 7.61 33.42
N PHE A 23 4.61 6.40 33.91
CA PHE A 23 4.76 5.19 33.09
C PHE A 23 3.45 4.78 32.41
N LEU A 24 2.32 4.76 33.14
CA LEU A 24 0.99 4.51 32.57
C LEU A 24 0.61 5.59 31.56
N PHE A 25 0.90 6.86 31.84
CA PHE A 25 0.68 7.95 30.89
C PHE A 25 1.53 7.75 29.64
N LEU A 26 2.82 7.41 29.77
CA LEU A 26 3.69 7.13 28.63
C LEU A 26 3.22 5.92 27.83
N LEU A 27 2.73 4.87 28.51
CA LEU A 27 2.16 3.68 27.89
C LEU A 27 0.86 4.01 27.14
N ILE A 28 -0.02 4.83 27.72
CA ILE A 28 -1.26 5.29 27.08
C ILE A 28 -0.93 6.17 25.88
N VAL A 29 0.03 7.10 26.00
CA VAL A 29 0.51 7.93 24.89
C VAL A 29 1.11 7.05 23.79
N PHE A 30 1.93 6.07 24.16
CA PHE A 30 2.54 5.13 23.24
C PHE A 30 1.47 4.30 22.50
N MET A 31 0.54 3.67 23.22
CA MET A 31 -0.55 2.88 22.63
C MET A 31 -1.47 3.71 21.73
N ASN A 32 -1.78 4.96 22.10
CA ASN A 32 -2.55 5.87 21.25
C ASN A 32 -1.76 6.41 20.04
N SER A 33 -0.43 6.33 20.09
CA SER A 33 0.48 6.77 19.02
C SER A 33 0.77 5.67 18.01
N VAL A 34 0.47 4.41 18.32
CA VAL A 34 0.61 3.29 17.38
C VAL A 34 -0.60 3.26 16.46
N SER A 35 -0.36 3.50 15.18
CA SER A 35 -1.36 3.36 14.12
C SER A 35 -0.92 2.23 13.19
N PRO A 36 -1.58 1.05 13.23
CA PRO A 36 -1.24 -0.03 12.31
C PRO A 36 -1.48 0.42 10.86
N VAL A 37 -0.51 0.14 9.99
CA VAL A 37 -0.52 0.50 8.57
C VAL A 37 -0.77 -0.74 7.71
N GLY A 38 -0.26 -1.92 8.08
CA GLY A 38 -0.63 -3.17 7.43
C GLY A 38 -0.15 -4.37 8.22
N ILE A 39 -0.88 -5.47 8.12
CA ILE A 39 -0.68 -6.67 8.91
C ILE A 39 -0.92 -7.89 8.02
N VAL A 40 0.01 -8.84 8.03
CA VAL A 40 -0.18 -10.16 7.44
C VAL A 40 -0.01 -11.18 8.56
N ASP A 41 -1.10 -11.87 8.90
CA ASP A 41 -1.09 -12.94 9.89
C ASP A 41 -0.94 -14.28 9.19
N VAL A 42 0.07 -15.05 9.57
CA VAL A 42 0.35 -16.38 9.03
C VAL A 42 0.21 -17.41 10.15
N LYS A 43 -0.66 -18.38 9.97
CA LYS A 43 -0.74 -19.56 10.84
C LYS A 43 0.04 -20.71 10.19
N ASN A 44 0.98 -21.28 10.93
CA ASN A 44 1.77 -22.44 10.53
C ASN A 44 1.78 -23.51 11.64
N GLU A 45 2.47 -24.62 11.42
CA GLU A 45 2.57 -25.73 12.38
C GLU A 45 3.24 -25.32 13.70
N LYS A 46 4.15 -24.34 13.65
CA LYS A 46 4.90 -23.75 14.78
C LYS A 46 4.22 -22.48 15.32
N GLY A 47 2.89 -22.41 15.23
CA GLY A 47 2.11 -21.30 15.75
C GLY A 47 1.86 -20.18 14.74
N ARG A 48 1.84 -18.94 15.23
CA ARG A 48 1.41 -17.77 14.46
C ARG A 48 2.54 -16.75 14.34
N VAL A 49 2.79 -16.31 13.11
CA VAL A 49 3.71 -15.21 12.80
C VAL A 49 2.90 -14.05 12.23
N THR A 50 3.07 -12.87 12.80
CA THR A 50 2.43 -11.64 12.33
C THR A 50 3.49 -10.71 11.76
N PHE A 51 3.41 -10.44 10.47
CA PHE A 51 4.20 -9.42 9.80
C PHE A 51 3.42 -8.11 9.86
N PHE A 52 4.08 -7.00 10.18
CA PHE A 52 3.40 -5.72 10.34
C PHE A 52 4.20 -4.55 9.78
N THR A 53 3.46 -3.56 9.31
CA THR A 53 3.89 -2.17 9.17
C THR A 53 3.03 -1.34 10.12
N CYS A 54 3.62 -0.50 10.94
CA CYS A 54 2.89 0.42 11.81
C CYS A 54 3.55 1.79 11.83
N LYS A 55 2.78 2.82 12.15
CA LYS A 55 3.28 4.17 12.40
C LYS A 55 3.30 4.42 13.91
N ILE A 56 4.45 4.79 14.47
CA ILE A 56 4.63 5.10 15.88
C ILE A 56 5.35 6.45 15.98
N LEU A 57 4.72 7.43 16.64
CA LEU A 57 5.33 8.76 16.89
C LEU A 57 5.89 9.45 15.63
N GLY A 58 5.23 9.24 14.48
CA GLY A 58 5.66 9.83 13.20
C GLY A 58 6.52 8.90 12.33
N PHE A 59 7.11 7.86 12.90
CA PHE A 59 7.95 6.90 12.20
C PHE A 59 7.16 5.69 11.74
N TYR A 60 7.52 5.13 10.59
CA TYR A 60 7.03 3.85 10.09
C TYR A 60 8.02 2.75 10.47
N ILE A 61 7.47 1.64 10.98
CA ILE A 61 8.22 0.47 11.42
C ILE A 61 7.64 -0.73 10.70
N GLN A 62 8.51 -1.51 10.07
CA GLN A 62 8.20 -2.85 9.61
C GLN A 62 8.85 -3.87 10.55
N GLY A 63 8.12 -4.93 10.89
CA GLY A 63 8.61 -5.97 11.77
C GLY A 63 7.77 -7.23 11.73
N LEU A 64 8.19 -8.22 12.51
CA LEU A 64 7.41 -9.43 12.73
C LEU A 64 7.34 -9.78 14.22
N LEU A 65 6.26 -10.47 14.59
CA LEU A 65 5.98 -10.97 15.93
C LEU A 65 5.67 -12.47 15.83
N LYS A 66 6.31 -13.31 16.64
CA LYS A 66 5.94 -14.72 16.78
C LYS A 66 5.10 -14.89 18.04
N CYS A 67 3.83 -15.29 17.91
CA CYS A 67 2.89 -15.32 19.04
C CYS A 67 3.25 -16.33 20.14
N GLU A 68 4.15 -17.28 19.88
CA GLU A 68 4.61 -18.24 20.88
C GLU A 68 5.51 -17.58 21.95
N ASP A 69 6.13 -16.44 21.62
CA ASP A 69 6.98 -15.66 22.52
C ASP A 69 6.53 -14.19 22.52
N VAL A 70 5.83 -13.77 23.58
CA VAL A 70 5.24 -12.42 23.75
C VAL A 70 6.29 -11.28 23.65
N PHE A 71 7.58 -11.60 23.77
CA PHE A 71 8.70 -10.65 23.67
C PHE A 71 9.52 -10.77 22.36
N SER A 72 9.11 -11.61 21.40
CA SER A 72 9.87 -11.87 20.16
C SER A 72 9.52 -10.92 18.99
N ILE A 73 9.54 -9.61 19.25
CA ILE A 73 9.40 -8.64 18.16
C ILE A 73 10.75 -8.49 17.45
N LYS A 74 10.80 -8.81 16.15
CA LYS A 74 11.95 -8.52 15.28
C LYS A 74 11.60 -7.30 14.44
N LEU A 75 12.35 -6.20 14.62
CA LEU A 75 12.29 -5.03 13.76
C LEU A 75 13.09 -5.29 12.48
N ILE A 76 12.52 -4.92 11.33
CA ILE A 76 13.09 -5.21 10.01
C ILE A 76 13.52 -3.91 9.33
N ASN A 77 12.62 -2.93 9.25
CA ASN A 77 12.90 -1.61 8.70
C ASN A 77 12.30 -0.52 9.60
N PHE A 78 12.91 0.66 9.57
CA PHE A 78 12.48 1.87 10.27
C PHE A 78 12.68 3.06 9.35
N SER A 79 11.69 3.95 9.28
CA SER A 79 11.70 5.07 8.35
C SER A 79 10.85 6.24 8.88
N VAL A 80 11.20 7.47 8.48
CA VAL A 80 10.33 8.65 8.64
C VAL A 80 9.29 8.74 7.53
N ASP A 81 9.59 8.14 6.38
CA ASP A 81 8.74 8.08 5.21
C ASP A 81 7.81 6.87 5.26
N LYS A 82 6.73 6.93 4.48
CA LYS A 82 5.71 5.89 4.50
C LYS A 82 6.26 4.60 3.90
N LEU A 83 6.37 3.58 4.74
CA LEU A 83 6.68 2.22 4.31
C LEU A 83 5.42 1.52 3.76
N THR A 84 5.65 0.61 2.82
CA THR A 84 4.58 -0.25 2.27
C THR A 84 4.07 -1.23 3.32
N THR A 85 2.85 -1.73 3.10
CA THR A 85 2.34 -2.90 3.83
C THR A 85 3.11 -4.14 3.42
N PRO A 86 3.28 -5.15 4.30
CA PRO A 86 3.87 -6.41 3.88
C PRO A 86 3.06 -7.00 2.74
N LEU A 87 3.74 -7.43 1.67
CA LEU A 87 3.13 -8.05 0.51
C LEU A 87 3.16 -9.57 0.67
N LEU A 88 2.04 -10.22 0.38
CA LEU A 88 2.02 -11.64 0.13
C LEU A 88 2.47 -11.86 -1.32
N ILE A 89 3.50 -12.68 -1.52
CA ILE A 89 4.00 -13.01 -2.85
C ILE A 89 4.08 -14.53 -3.04
N LYS A 90 4.09 -15.02 -4.28
CA LYS A 90 4.30 -16.42 -4.65
C LYS A 90 5.70 -16.64 -5.22
N TYR A 91 6.29 -17.79 -4.90
CA TYR A 91 7.50 -18.31 -5.52
C TYR A 91 7.32 -19.79 -5.82
N ARG A 92 7.29 -20.17 -7.11
CA ARG A 92 7.01 -21.56 -7.55
C ARG A 92 5.75 -22.12 -6.85
N GLY A 93 4.68 -21.30 -6.81
CA GLY A 93 3.41 -21.61 -6.16
C GLY A 93 3.38 -21.53 -4.62
N LYS A 94 4.51 -21.24 -3.96
CA LYS A 94 4.58 -21.13 -2.49
C LYS A 94 4.47 -19.69 -2.03
N ASN A 95 3.59 -19.45 -1.06
CA ASN A 95 3.41 -18.14 -0.45
C ASN A 95 4.62 -17.74 0.43
N LEU A 96 5.18 -16.57 0.17
CA LEU A 96 6.22 -15.87 0.93
C LEU A 96 5.74 -14.46 1.32
N ILE A 97 6.51 -13.75 2.13
CA ILE A 97 6.18 -12.39 2.57
C ILE A 97 7.30 -11.45 2.14
N SER A 98 6.97 -10.34 1.49
CA SER A 98 7.93 -9.29 1.14
C SER A 98 7.70 -8.02 1.96
N PHE A 99 8.80 -7.45 2.44
CA PHE A 99 8.87 -6.07 2.91
C PHE A 99 9.61 -5.23 1.90
N ILE A 100 8.94 -4.19 1.42
CA ILE A 100 9.55 -3.18 0.56
C ILE A 100 9.83 -1.97 1.45
N GLY A 101 11.12 -1.75 1.69
CA GLY A 101 11.69 -0.64 2.43
C GLY A 101 11.83 0.62 1.57
N GLU A 102 12.65 1.56 2.04
CA GLU A 102 12.94 2.79 1.28
C GLU A 102 13.92 2.53 0.13
N ASP A 103 14.83 1.58 0.28
CA ASP A 103 15.96 1.32 -0.63
C ASP A 103 16.19 -0.17 -0.89
N SER A 104 15.32 -1.03 -0.36
CA SER A 104 15.53 -2.46 -0.33
C SER A 104 14.24 -3.26 -0.35
N VAL A 105 14.34 -4.47 -0.89
CA VAL A 105 13.28 -5.47 -0.89
C VAL A 105 13.79 -6.68 -0.13
N LYS A 106 13.05 -7.12 0.89
CA LYS A 106 13.40 -8.28 1.72
C LYS A 106 12.28 -9.30 1.67
N VAL A 107 12.62 -10.57 1.41
CA VAL A 107 11.67 -11.69 1.32
C VAL A 107 11.87 -12.63 2.49
N PHE A 108 10.76 -13.07 3.08
CA PHE A 108 10.69 -13.89 4.28
C PHE A 108 9.85 -15.15 4.05
N SER A 109 10.23 -16.22 4.74
CA SER A 109 9.41 -17.43 4.86
C SER A 109 8.20 -17.19 5.77
N LYS A 110 7.22 -18.08 5.72
CA LYS A 110 6.05 -18.06 6.61
C LYS A 110 6.39 -18.18 8.11
N GLU A 111 7.57 -18.72 8.42
CA GLU A 111 8.12 -18.86 9.77
C GLU A 111 8.85 -17.59 10.24
N GLY A 112 8.95 -16.56 9.40
CA GLY A 112 9.60 -15.29 9.70
C GLY A 112 11.12 -15.32 9.55
N ASN A 113 11.67 -16.29 8.82
CA ASN A 113 13.09 -16.31 8.47
C ASN A 113 13.30 -15.48 7.20
N GLU A 114 14.31 -14.61 7.21
CA GLU A 114 14.71 -13.89 6.00
C GLU A 114 15.34 -14.87 5.02
N ILE A 115 14.89 -14.84 3.77
CA ILE A 115 15.35 -15.74 2.71
C ILE A 115 16.27 -14.95 1.77
N TRP A 116 15.81 -13.81 1.28
CA TRP A 116 16.52 -13.00 0.30
C TRP A 116 16.39 -11.51 0.57
N GLN A 117 17.39 -10.76 0.13
CA GLN A 117 17.39 -9.30 0.14
C GLN A 117 17.96 -8.77 -1.18
N TYR A 118 17.33 -7.72 -1.68
CA TYR A 118 17.82 -6.92 -2.79
C TYR A 118 17.95 -5.48 -2.31
N ASN A 119 19.11 -4.87 -2.54
CA ASN A 119 19.35 -3.46 -2.25
C ASN A 119 19.43 -2.72 -3.58
N LEU A 120 18.76 -1.58 -3.66
CA LEU A 120 18.93 -0.67 -4.78
C LEU A 120 20.35 -0.09 -4.78
N SER A 121 20.82 0.30 -5.96
CA SER A 121 22.05 1.07 -6.10
C SER A 121 21.94 2.41 -5.35
N ASN A 122 23.08 2.95 -4.90
CA ASN A 122 23.14 4.16 -4.07
C ASN A 122 22.29 5.31 -4.67
N TYR A 123 21.47 5.93 -3.80
CA TYR A 123 20.58 7.09 -4.02
C TYR A 123 19.16 6.83 -4.54
N ASP A 124 18.82 5.59 -4.89
CA ASP A 124 17.45 5.26 -5.29
C ASP A 124 16.54 5.01 -4.08
N TYR A 125 15.39 5.67 -4.08
CA TYR A 125 14.29 5.57 -3.11
C TYR A 125 13.06 4.96 -3.78
N ILE A 126 12.44 3.97 -3.15
CA ILE A 126 11.23 3.29 -3.63
C ILE A 126 10.01 4.16 -3.33
N LEU A 127 9.43 4.73 -4.38
CA LEU A 127 8.25 5.59 -4.30
C LEU A 127 6.94 4.80 -4.34
N SER A 128 6.89 3.76 -5.18
CA SER A 128 5.71 2.92 -5.36
C SER A 128 6.12 1.50 -5.67
N SER A 129 5.29 0.54 -5.27
CA SER A 129 5.52 -0.86 -5.58
C SER A 129 4.23 -1.68 -5.57
N CYS A 130 4.26 -2.79 -6.28
CA CYS A 130 3.28 -3.88 -6.22
C CYS A 130 3.97 -5.20 -6.60
N ALA A 131 3.25 -6.31 -6.47
CA ALA A 131 3.75 -7.63 -6.86
C ALA A 131 2.63 -8.49 -7.44
N GLY A 132 2.98 -9.39 -8.35
CA GLY A 132 2.09 -10.41 -8.90
C GLY A 132 2.71 -11.12 -10.11
N ASP A 133 2.17 -12.30 -10.40
CA ASP A 133 2.57 -13.21 -11.48
C ASP A 133 2.06 -12.70 -12.84
N VAL A 134 2.90 -11.92 -13.54
CA VAL A 134 2.53 -11.29 -14.82
C VAL A 134 2.78 -12.19 -16.02
N ASP A 135 3.74 -13.12 -15.90
CA ASP A 135 4.12 -14.05 -16.98
C ASP A 135 3.60 -15.49 -16.79
N LYS A 136 2.81 -15.73 -15.74
CA LYS A 136 2.09 -16.97 -15.43
C LYS A 136 3.02 -18.15 -15.12
N ASP A 137 4.18 -17.89 -14.53
CA ASP A 137 5.15 -18.92 -14.16
C ASP A 137 4.98 -19.44 -12.71
N LEU A 138 3.92 -19.02 -12.01
CA LEU A 138 3.62 -19.29 -10.60
C LEU A 138 4.55 -18.58 -9.61
N THR A 139 5.31 -17.61 -10.08
CA THR A 139 6.18 -16.74 -9.29
C THR A 139 5.78 -15.30 -9.51
N ASP A 140 5.60 -14.56 -8.42
CA ASP A 140 5.27 -13.14 -8.54
C ASP A 140 6.53 -12.34 -8.85
N GLU A 141 6.44 -11.46 -9.84
CA GLU A 141 7.37 -10.34 -9.99
C GLU A 141 7.09 -9.25 -8.96
N ILE A 142 8.13 -8.47 -8.64
CA ILE A 142 8.02 -7.25 -7.83
C ILE A 142 8.31 -6.05 -8.71
N PHE A 143 7.35 -5.14 -8.80
CA PHE A 143 7.43 -3.94 -9.61
C PHE A 143 7.72 -2.73 -8.72
N LEU A 144 8.69 -1.90 -9.10
CA LEU A 144 9.09 -0.72 -8.34
C LEU A 144 9.11 0.52 -9.23
N ILE A 145 8.66 1.64 -8.68
CA ILE A 145 9.03 2.98 -9.13
C ILE A 145 10.06 3.53 -8.17
N THR A 146 11.25 3.84 -8.68
CA THR A 146 12.34 4.41 -7.89
C THR A 146 12.71 5.81 -8.36
N GLY A 147 13.30 6.61 -7.48
CA GLY A 147 13.79 7.95 -7.79
C GLY A 147 14.54 8.53 -6.62
N LYS A 148 14.60 9.86 -6.51
CA LYS A 148 15.31 10.52 -5.40
C LYS A 148 14.38 10.71 -4.20
N ARG A 149 14.93 10.56 -2.99
CA ARG A 149 14.19 10.89 -1.77
C ARG A 149 13.71 12.35 -1.81
N ASN A 150 12.51 12.59 -1.32
CA ASN A 150 11.82 13.90 -1.27
C ASN A 150 11.33 14.45 -2.63
N GLU A 151 11.49 13.71 -3.73
CA GLU A 151 10.85 14.06 -5.00
C GLU A 151 9.43 13.49 -5.06
N ASN A 152 8.52 14.21 -5.73
CA ASN A 152 7.13 13.77 -5.90
C ASN A 152 6.97 12.66 -6.95
N TYR A 153 7.98 12.47 -7.79
CA TYR A 153 7.97 11.59 -8.94
C TYR A 153 9.28 10.79 -8.99
N GLY A 154 9.16 9.54 -9.42
CA GLY A 154 10.27 8.66 -9.70
C GLY A 154 10.98 9.00 -11.00
N GLU A 155 12.12 8.36 -11.18
CA GLU A 155 12.97 8.45 -12.37
C GLU A 155 13.04 7.11 -13.10
N ASN A 156 12.84 5.97 -12.41
CA ASN A 156 13.04 4.64 -12.97
C ASN A 156 11.85 3.71 -12.69
N PHE A 157 11.66 2.73 -13.56
CA PHE A 157 10.81 1.57 -13.37
C PHE A 157 11.65 0.29 -13.36
N ILE A 158 11.41 -0.57 -12.38
CA ILE A 158 12.19 -1.79 -12.16
C ILE A 158 11.24 -2.97 -12.01
N ILE A 159 11.56 -4.08 -12.68
CA ILE A 159 10.96 -5.39 -12.41
C ILE A 159 12.02 -6.28 -11.80
N LEU A 160 11.73 -6.81 -10.61
CA LEU A 160 12.51 -7.85 -9.96
C LEU A 160 11.79 -9.20 -10.10
N THR A 161 12.55 -10.26 -10.33
CA THR A 161 12.05 -11.64 -10.34
C THR A 161 12.69 -12.47 -9.24
N LEU A 162 12.07 -13.60 -8.90
CA LEU A 162 12.54 -14.54 -7.90
C LEU A 162 13.06 -15.79 -8.60
N GLU A 163 14.38 -15.96 -8.65
CA GLU A 163 15.05 -17.09 -9.29
C GLU A 163 16.14 -17.64 -8.37
N ASP A 164 15.73 -18.35 -7.32
CA ASP A 164 16.60 -18.79 -6.21
C ASP A 164 17.38 -17.61 -5.57
N GLY A 165 16.76 -16.44 -5.58
CA GLY A 165 17.28 -15.14 -5.18
C GLY A 165 16.44 -14.03 -5.82
N ILE A 166 16.60 -12.79 -5.37
CA ILE A 166 15.96 -11.64 -6.04
C ILE A 166 16.90 -11.14 -7.14
N LYS A 167 16.45 -11.11 -8.39
CA LYS A 167 17.23 -10.66 -9.54
C LYS A 167 16.54 -9.51 -10.27
N LEU A 168 17.34 -8.64 -10.90
CA LEU A 168 16.86 -7.60 -11.80
C LEU A 168 16.40 -8.25 -13.12
N LYS A 169 15.11 -8.20 -13.42
CA LYS A 169 14.53 -8.67 -14.70
C LYS A 169 14.53 -7.55 -15.74
N LEU A 170 14.13 -6.34 -15.34
CA LEU A 170 14.04 -5.19 -16.23
C LEU A 170 14.36 -3.90 -15.48
N PHE A 171 15.06 -2.99 -16.15
CA PHE A 171 15.31 -1.61 -15.71
C PHE A 171 15.01 -0.67 -16.86
N GLU A 172 14.12 0.30 -16.64
CA GLU A 172 13.78 1.33 -17.60
C GLU A 172 13.88 2.73 -16.97
N GLU A 173 14.65 3.62 -17.61
CA GLU A 173 14.65 5.04 -17.26
C GLU A 173 13.35 5.69 -17.75
N MET A 174 12.54 6.17 -16.81
CA MET A 174 11.20 6.72 -17.05
C MET A 174 11.05 8.18 -16.60
N LYS A 175 12.15 8.88 -16.31
CA LYS A 175 12.12 10.28 -15.84
C LYS A 175 11.29 11.20 -16.71
N VAL A 176 11.30 11.00 -18.04
CA VAL A 176 10.47 11.80 -18.99
C VAL A 176 8.96 11.66 -18.75
N PHE A 177 8.53 10.58 -18.07
CA PHE A 177 7.14 10.33 -17.71
C PHE A 177 6.78 10.81 -16.30
N ASN A 178 7.76 11.10 -15.43
CA ASN A 178 7.53 11.37 -14.01
C ASN A 178 6.60 10.32 -13.37
N PRO A 179 6.98 9.03 -13.35
CA PRO A 179 6.16 7.99 -12.77
C PRO A 179 5.95 8.22 -11.27
N TRP A 180 4.78 7.89 -10.74
CA TRP A 180 4.50 8.04 -9.30
C TRP A 180 3.73 6.87 -8.70
N LYS A 181 3.20 5.97 -9.54
CA LYS A 181 2.45 4.80 -9.08
C LYS A 181 2.69 3.62 -10.02
N VAL A 182 2.81 2.42 -9.46
CA VAL A 182 2.70 1.17 -10.20
C VAL A 182 1.61 0.30 -9.60
N GLN A 183 0.82 -0.34 -10.47
CA GLN A 183 -0.17 -1.34 -10.11
C GLN A 183 -0.22 -2.40 -11.21
N ILE A 184 -0.79 -3.56 -10.89
CA ILE A 184 -1.13 -4.59 -11.86
C ILE A 184 -2.63 -4.89 -11.78
N ALA A 185 -3.22 -5.24 -12.91
CA ALA A 185 -4.65 -5.49 -13.04
C ALA A 185 -4.92 -6.27 -14.33
N ASP A 186 -5.94 -7.12 -14.34
CA ASP A 186 -6.49 -7.68 -15.59
C ASP A 186 -7.63 -6.77 -16.05
N VAL A 187 -7.35 -5.85 -16.97
CA VAL A 187 -8.33 -4.84 -17.37
C VAL A 187 -9.20 -5.28 -18.54
N ASP A 188 -8.77 -6.25 -19.35
CA ASP A 188 -9.48 -6.70 -20.54
C ASP A 188 -10.06 -8.12 -20.44
N ALA A 189 -9.86 -8.82 -19.31
CA ALA A 189 -10.23 -10.21 -19.03
C ALA A 189 -9.66 -11.21 -20.04
N ASP A 190 -8.41 -10.99 -20.46
CA ASP A 190 -7.64 -12.00 -21.19
C ASP A 190 -6.85 -12.94 -20.24
N GLU A 191 -7.13 -12.84 -18.93
CA GLU A 191 -6.46 -13.51 -17.82
C GLU A 191 -4.99 -13.12 -17.65
N ASN A 192 -4.43 -12.23 -18.47
CA ASN A 192 -3.08 -11.70 -18.29
C ASN A 192 -3.16 -10.40 -17.49
N LEU A 193 -2.18 -10.20 -16.62
CA LEU A 193 -2.09 -8.96 -15.86
C LEU A 193 -1.41 -7.90 -16.72
N GLU A 194 -2.04 -6.73 -16.84
CA GLU A 194 -1.40 -5.53 -17.31
C GLU A 194 -0.64 -4.82 -16.20
N ILE A 195 0.38 -4.07 -16.60
CA ILE A 195 1.12 -3.16 -15.74
C ILE A 195 0.59 -1.75 -15.96
N SER A 196 0.03 -1.16 -14.91
CA SER A 196 -0.33 0.25 -14.89
C SER A 196 0.79 1.08 -14.28
N ILE A 197 1.21 2.13 -15.01
CA ILE A 197 2.14 3.14 -14.52
C ILE A 197 1.41 4.48 -14.49
N GLY A 198 1.23 5.03 -13.29
CA GLY A 198 0.75 6.39 -13.09
C GLY A 198 1.86 7.37 -13.41
N VAL A 199 1.63 8.24 -14.40
CA VAL A 199 2.62 9.22 -14.89
C VAL A 199 2.13 10.65 -14.67
N TYR A 200 3.04 11.61 -14.64
CA TYR A 200 2.71 13.04 -14.61
C TYR A 200 3.38 13.77 -15.77
N LYS A 201 2.63 13.98 -16.85
CA LYS A 201 3.18 14.59 -18.08
C LYS A 201 2.14 15.31 -18.93
N LYS A 202 2.63 16.05 -19.92
CA LYS A 202 1.85 16.54 -21.07
C LYS A 202 1.57 15.38 -22.03
N ALA A 203 0.42 15.42 -22.71
CA ALA A 203 0.17 14.61 -23.89
C ALA A 203 -0.06 15.52 -25.10
N GLU A 204 0.12 15.00 -26.29
CA GLU A 204 -0.01 15.74 -27.55
C GLU A 204 -1.39 16.41 -27.69
N LEU A 205 -2.46 15.65 -27.45
CA LEU A 205 -3.85 16.14 -27.52
C LEU A 205 -4.32 16.85 -26.24
N HIS A 206 -3.49 16.93 -25.20
CA HIS A 206 -3.77 17.64 -23.94
C HIS A 206 -2.46 18.14 -23.33
N PRO A 207 -1.89 19.26 -23.82
CA PRO A 207 -0.51 19.71 -23.55
C PRO A 207 -0.34 20.40 -22.18
N VAL A 208 -1.08 19.96 -21.17
CA VAL A 208 -1.00 20.40 -19.77
C VAL A 208 -0.44 19.25 -18.93
N MET A 209 0.41 19.56 -17.94
CA MET A 209 0.90 18.56 -17.00
C MET A 209 -0.28 18.01 -16.19
N ALA A 210 -0.48 16.70 -16.26
CA ALA A 210 -1.58 16.03 -15.57
C ALA A 210 -1.18 14.60 -15.22
N LYS A 211 -1.80 14.05 -14.16
CA LYS A 211 -1.73 12.63 -13.83
C LYS A 211 -2.47 11.82 -14.89
N ARG A 212 -1.89 10.70 -15.31
CA ARG A 212 -2.46 9.81 -16.34
C ARG A 212 -2.12 8.35 -15.98
N PRO A 213 -3.07 7.41 -16.06
CA PRO A 213 -2.75 6.00 -16.01
C PRO A 213 -2.26 5.58 -17.40
N PHE A 214 -1.08 4.99 -17.51
CA PHE A 214 -0.67 4.27 -18.71
C PHE A 214 -0.77 2.78 -18.44
N ILE A 215 -1.19 2.01 -19.44
CA ILE A 215 -1.36 0.57 -19.38
C ILE A 215 -0.39 -0.08 -20.37
N TYR A 216 0.38 -1.03 -19.87
CA TYR A 216 1.40 -1.77 -20.60
C TYR A 216 1.16 -3.26 -20.45
N GLY A 217 1.43 -4.01 -21.51
CA GLY A 217 1.74 -5.43 -21.37
C GLY A 217 3.25 -5.62 -21.22
N LEU A 218 3.65 -6.84 -20.86
CA LEU A 218 5.05 -7.25 -20.78
C LEU A 218 5.30 -8.41 -21.76
N ASN A 219 6.40 -8.35 -22.50
CA ASN A 219 6.89 -9.47 -23.30
C ASN A 219 8.43 -9.58 -23.20
N GLU A 220 9.04 -10.48 -23.97
CA GLU A 220 10.51 -10.66 -23.99
C GLU A 220 11.28 -9.37 -24.33
N GLY A 221 10.67 -8.46 -25.09
CA GLY A 221 11.24 -7.16 -25.46
C GLY A 221 11.04 -6.06 -24.42
N GLY A 222 10.40 -6.36 -23.29
CA GLY A 222 10.10 -5.40 -22.23
C GLY A 222 8.65 -4.89 -22.28
N LEU A 223 8.44 -3.66 -21.80
CA LEU A 223 7.10 -3.06 -21.77
C LEU A 223 6.63 -2.67 -23.17
N PHE A 224 5.40 -3.02 -23.52
CA PHE A 224 4.73 -2.50 -24.72
C PHE A 224 3.42 -1.81 -24.35
N PRO A 225 3.12 -0.62 -24.91
CA PRO A 225 1.95 0.15 -24.51
C PRO A 225 0.66 -0.48 -25.06
N LYS A 226 -0.26 -0.89 -24.16
CA LYS A 226 -1.65 -1.21 -24.51
C LYS A 226 -2.50 0.06 -24.59
N TRP A 227 -2.33 1.01 -23.66
CA TRP A 227 -3.03 2.30 -23.68
C TRP A 227 -2.23 3.43 -23.03
N ARG A 228 -2.13 4.56 -23.73
CA ARG A 228 -1.52 5.81 -23.23
C ARG A 228 -2.50 6.96 -23.39
N GLY A 229 -3.60 6.87 -22.67
CA GLY A 229 -4.67 7.85 -22.73
C GLY A 229 -4.21 9.26 -22.42
N SER A 230 -4.81 10.24 -23.09
CA SER A 230 -4.61 11.63 -22.71
C SER A 230 -5.23 11.91 -21.34
N ARG A 231 -6.48 11.52 -21.08
CA ARG A 231 -7.11 11.81 -19.79
C ARG A 231 -8.23 10.84 -19.52
N LEU A 232 -8.54 10.69 -18.23
CA LEU A 232 -9.87 10.26 -17.79
C LEU A 232 -10.86 11.43 -17.97
N SER A 233 -12.08 11.29 -17.46
CA SER A 233 -13.11 12.33 -17.60
C SER A 233 -12.70 13.64 -16.92
N ARG A 234 -11.98 13.58 -15.80
CA ARG A 234 -11.50 14.76 -15.06
C ARG A 234 -10.07 14.55 -14.52
N PRO A 235 -9.39 15.62 -14.07
CA PRO A 235 -8.17 15.48 -13.30
C PRO A 235 -8.41 14.66 -12.03
N PHE A 236 -7.51 13.72 -11.76
CA PHE A 236 -7.60 12.83 -10.60
C PHE A 236 -6.35 12.92 -9.73
N ASP A 237 -6.52 12.64 -8.45
CA ASP A 237 -5.43 12.64 -7.47
C ASP A 237 -4.78 11.26 -7.34
N ASP A 238 -5.58 10.21 -7.37
CA ASP A 238 -5.14 8.84 -7.19
C ASP A 238 -6.15 7.86 -7.83
N TYR A 239 -5.73 6.61 -8.04
CA TYR A 239 -6.57 5.56 -8.61
C TYR A 239 -6.19 4.16 -8.12
N VAL A 240 -7.10 3.19 -8.20
CA VAL A 240 -6.82 1.75 -8.01
C VAL A 240 -7.57 0.91 -9.03
N PHE A 241 -7.16 -0.35 -9.18
CA PHE A 241 -7.88 -1.35 -9.96
C PHE A 241 -8.58 -2.35 -9.05
N PHE A 242 -9.85 -2.61 -9.30
CA PHE A 242 -10.64 -3.58 -8.55
C PHE A 242 -11.86 -4.01 -9.39
N ASP A 243 -12.09 -5.31 -9.50
CA ASP A 243 -13.35 -5.87 -9.99
C ASP A 243 -14.50 -5.48 -9.05
N ILE A 244 -15.27 -4.45 -9.42
CA ILE A 244 -16.31 -3.88 -8.56
C ILE A 244 -17.67 -4.55 -8.75
N ASP A 245 -17.85 -5.27 -9.86
CA ASP A 245 -19.12 -5.91 -10.20
C ASP A 245 -19.04 -7.43 -10.37
N ASP A 246 -17.94 -8.02 -9.91
CA ASP A 246 -17.63 -9.45 -9.90
C ASP A 246 -17.75 -10.08 -11.30
N ASP A 247 -17.39 -9.32 -12.35
CA ASP A 247 -17.45 -9.77 -13.75
C ASP A 247 -16.13 -10.39 -14.25
N GLY A 248 -15.11 -10.41 -13.39
CA GLY A 248 -13.77 -10.93 -13.68
C GLY A 248 -12.81 -9.90 -14.29
N LYS A 249 -13.25 -8.65 -14.52
CA LYS A 249 -12.39 -7.56 -15.02
C LYS A 249 -12.13 -6.57 -13.91
N ASP A 250 -10.88 -6.13 -13.79
CA ASP A 250 -10.57 -5.03 -12.88
C ASP A 250 -10.99 -3.68 -13.49
N GLU A 251 -11.92 -2.98 -12.83
CA GLU A 251 -12.23 -1.59 -13.16
C GLU A 251 -11.20 -0.61 -12.60
N LEU A 252 -10.99 0.49 -13.33
CA LEU A 252 -10.23 1.63 -12.82
C LEU A 252 -11.15 2.51 -11.97
N LEU A 253 -10.83 2.62 -10.67
CA LEU A 253 -11.46 3.55 -9.73
C LEU A 253 -10.56 4.75 -9.49
N SER A 254 -11.02 5.95 -9.85
CA SER A 254 -10.24 7.20 -9.69
C SER A 254 -10.91 8.20 -8.75
N VAL A 255 -10.10 8.85 -7.92
CA VAL A 255 -10.52 9.99 -7.09
C VAL A 255 -10.35 11.27 -7.91
N GLU A 256 -11.45 11.78 -8.42
CA GLU A 256 -11.47 12.92 -9.35
C GLU A 256 -11.81 14.25 -8.66
N THR A 257 -11.29 15.34 -9.23
CA THR A 257 -11.49 16.70 -8.72
C THR A 257 -12.48 17.48 -9.58
N LEU A 258 -13.51 18.02 -8.93
CA LEU A 258 -14.48 18.93 -9.55
C LEU A 258 -13.95 20.36 -9.60
N LYS A 259 -14.62 21.22 -10.38
CA LYS A 259 -14.22 22.63 -10.55
C LYS A 259 -14.20 23.43 -9.24
N ASP A 260 -15.04 23.07 -8.28
CA ASP A 260 -15.12 23.69 -6.95
C ASP A 260 -14.13 23.08 -5.95
N GLY A 261 -13.25 22.17 -6.39
CA GLY A 261 -12.24 21.49 -5.57
C GLY A 261 -12.76 20.27 -4.79
N LYS A 262 -14.08 20.01 -4.81
CA LYS A 262 -14.66 18.81 -4.21
C LYS A 262 -14.26 17.55 -4.98
N LYS A 263 -14.47 16.40 -4.35
CA LYS A 263 -14.03 15.10 -4.86
C LYS A 263 -15.21 14.20 -5.20
N ILE A 264 -14.99 13.35 -6.20
CA ILE A 264 -15.91 12.28 -6.61
C ILE A 264 -15.10 11.01 -6.84
N LEU A 265 -15.68 9.85 -6.57
CA LEU A 265 -15.12 8.57 -6.98
C LEU A 265 -15.78 8.19 -8.31
N SER A 266 -14.97 7.85 -9.31
CA SER A 266 -15.42 7.49 -10.65
C SER A 266 -14.88 6.12 -11.02
N ALA A 267 -15.71 5.31 -11.67
CA ALA A 267 -15.37 3.95 -12.10
C ALA A 267 -15.38 3.88 -13.63
N TYR A 268 -14.35 3.25 -14.18
CA TYR A 268 -14.15 3.07 -15.61
C TYR A 268 -13.96 1.61 -15.96
N LYS A 269 -14.65 1.15 -17.01
CA LYS A 269 -14.46 -0.17 -17.61
C LYS A 269 -13.57 -0.06 -18.84
N TRP A 270 -12.77 -1.08 -19.08
CA TRP A 270 -12.07 -1.20 -20.35
C TRP A 270 -13.06 -1.54 -21.45
N LYS A 271 -13.02 -0.80 -22.56
CA LYS A 271 -13.89 -1.02 -23.72
C LYS A 271 -13.18 -0.61 -25.00
N GLY A 272 -13.08 -1.54 -25.93
CA GLY A 272 -12.36 -1.34 -27.18
C GLY A 272 -10.86 -1.15 -26.92
N PHE A 273 -10.38 0.11 -26.98
CA PHE A 273 -8.97 0.45 -26.86
C PHE A 273 -8.63 1.30 -25.64
N GLY A 274 -9.53 1.45 -24.67
CA GLY A 274 -9.27 2.24 -23.47
C GLY A 274 -10.43 2.26 -22.48
N PHE A 275 -10.43 3.24 -21.59
CA PHE A 275 -11.39 3.34 -20.49
C PHE A 275 -12.63 4.19 -20.83
N GLU A 276 -13.82 3.66 -20.52
CA GLU A 276 -15.11 4.35 -20.58
C GLU A 276 -15.68 4.52 -19.17
N LEU A 277 -16.07 5.75 -18.81
CA LEU A 277 -16.72 6.05 -17.53
C LEU A 277 -18.09 5.37 -17.50
N PHE A 278 -18.38 4.60 -16.45
CA PHE A 278 -19.68 3.90 -16.35
C PHE A 278 -20.41 4.13 -15.02
N SER A 279 -19.72 4.49 -13.93
CA SER A 279 -20.38 4.84 -12.67
C SER A 279 -19.62 5.92 -11.90
N GLU A 280 -20.36 6.67 -11.10
CA GLU A 280 -19.83 7.75 -10.27
C GLU A 280 -20.54 7.77 -8.92
N SER A 281 -19.80 8.13 -7.87
CA SER A 281 -20.37 8.38 -6.56
C SER A 281 -21.09 9.73 -6.50
N ARG A 282 -21.73 10.01 -5.36
CA ARG A 282 -22.04 11.41 -5.01
C ARG A 282 -20.76 12.22 -4.78
N VAL A 283 -20.91 13.53 -4.66
CA VAL A 283 -19.81 14.46 -4.33
C VAL A 283 -19.48 14.39 -2.84
N TYR A 284 -18.20 14.53 -2.52
CA TYR A 284 -17.63 14.61 -1.18
C TYR A 284 -16.75 15.86 -1.05
N ASP A 285 -16.67 16.44 0.15
CA ASP A 285 -15.79 17.60 0.39
C ASP A 285 -14.31 17.25 0.16
N LYS A 286 -13.89 16.05 0.58
CA LYS A 286 -12.53 15.55 0.38
C LYS A 286 -12.47 14.03 0.32
N ILE A 287 -11.61 13.50 -0.52
CA ILE A 287 -11.15 12.11 -0.51
C ILE A 287 -9.62 12.18 -0.55
N ASP A 288 -8.97 11.79 0.55
CA ASP A 288 -7.53 11.97 0.77
C ASP A 288 -6.69 10.79 0.28
N SER A 289 -7.28 9.59 0.26
CA SER A 289 -6.59 8.38 -0.16
C SER A 289 -7.58 7.33 -0.61
N ILE A 290 -7.15 6.50 -1.57
CA ILE A 290 -7.83 5.29 -2.02
C ILE A 290 -6.85 4.12 -1.94
N VAL A 291 -7.27 3.00 -1.39
CA VAL A 291 -6.40 1.83 -1.23
C VAL A 291 -7.17 0.55 -1.52
N LYS A 292 -6.58 -0.34 -2.34
CA LYS A 292 -7.05 -1.70 -2.60
C LYS A 292 -6.62 -2.62 -1.46
N GLU A 293 -7.56 -3.35 -0.89
CA GLU A 293 -7.34 -4.59 -0.17
C GLU A 293 -7.80 -5.76 -1.04
N GLU A 294 -7.40 -6.99 -0.69
CA GLU A 294 -7.72 -8.22 -1.42
C GLU A 294 -9.20 -8.32 -1.85
N LYS A 295 -10.12 -7.84 -1.01
CA LYS A 295 -11.58 -8.00 -1.23
C LYS A 295 -12.39 -6.71 -1.13
N ARG A 296 -11.75 -5.55 -1.08
CA ARG A 296 -12.46 -4.26 -0.94
C ARG A 296 -11.57 -3.08 -1.25
N VAL A 297 -12.19 -1.94 -1.52
CA VAL A 297 -11.51 -0.66 -1.64
C VAL A 297 -11.87 0.24 -0.46
N LEU A 298 -10.85 0.80 0.19
CA LEU A 298 -10.98 1.71 1.32
C LEU A 298 -10.63 3.14 0.90
N LEU A 299 -11.41 4.10 1.38
CA LEU A 299 -11.18 5.52 1.10
C LEU A 299 -11.14 6.34 2.39
N SER A 300 -10.20 7.27 2.51
CA SER A 300 -10.21 8.27 3.58
C SER A 300 -11.02 9.48 3.10
N VAL A 301 -12.16 9.75 3.74
CA VAL A 301 -13.15 10.70 3.25
C VAL A 301 -13.50 11.74 4.32
N LYS A 302 -13.77 12.97 3.87
CA LYS A 302 -14.41 14.02 4.67
C LYS A 302 -15.64 14.52 3.92
N ASP A 303 -16.75 14.64 4.63
CA ASP A 303 -18.03 15.11 4.10
C ASP A 303 -18.86 15.78 5.20
N GLY A 304 -18.91 17.12 5.15
CA GLY A 304 -19.47 17.94 6.22
C GLY A 304 -18.78 17.66 7.57
N LYS A 305 -19.57 17.15 8.53
CA LYS A 305 -19.08 16.77 9.86
C LYS A 305 -18.52 15.34 9.93
N ALA A 306 -18.82 14.49 8.94
CA ALA A 306 -18.31 13.12 8.91
C ALA A 306 -16.88 13.11 8.37
N SER A 307 -15.99 12.41 9.06
CA SER A 307 -14.62 12.17 8.58
C SER A 307 -14.12 10.81 9.03
N GLY A 308 -13.29 10.20 8.20
CA GLY A 308 -12.64 8.92 8.49
C GLY A 308 -12.64 7.99 7.28
N TRP A 309 -12.33 6.73 7.53
CA TRP A 309 -12.34 5.73 6.49
C TRP A 309 -13.76 5.27 6.15
N GLY A 310 -13.99 5.08 4.85
CA GLY A 310 -15.17 4.45 4.28
C GLY A 310 -14.80 3.27 3.40
N ILE A 311 -15.79 2.39 3.21
CA ILE A 311 -15.69 1.25 2.31
C ILE A 311 -16.42 1.62 1.02
N MET A 312 -15.79 1.38 -0.13
CA MET A 312 -16.44 1.48 -1.44
C MET A 312 -17.52 0.41 -1.56
N GLU A 313 -18.69 0.81 -2.05
CA GLU A 313 -19.81 -0.10 -2.33
C GLU A 313 -20.30 0.17 -3.75
N TYR A 314 -20.60 -0.90 -4.46
CA TYR A 314 -21.21 -0.86 -5.79
C TYR A 314 -22.47 -1.73 -5.77
N GLU A 315 -23.63 -1.08 -5.81
CA GLU A 315 -24.93 -1.78 -5.76
C GLU A 315 -25.88 -1.14 -6.77
N GLY A 316 -26.57 -1.98 -7.57
CA GLY A 316 -27.56 -1.51 -8.54
C GLY A 316 -27.00 -0.54 -9.59
N GLY A 317 -25.74 -0.72 -10.00
CA GLY A 317 -25.08 0.16 -10.98
C GLY A 317 -24.51 1.46 -10.38
N LYS A 318 -24.61 1.64 -9.05
CA LYS A 318 -24.27 2.89 -8.39
C LYS A 318 -23.11 2.73 -7.42
N LEU A 319 -22.11 3.56 -7.62
CA LEU A 319 -20.98 3.68 -6.72
C LEU A 319 -21.33 4.52 -5.48
N SER A 320 -20.88 4.09 -4.31
CA SER A 320 -21.03 4.84 -3.07
C SER A 320 -19.90 4.55 -2.09
N ILE A 321 -19.80 5.36 -1.04
CA ILE A 321 -18.84 5.17 0.04
C ILE A 321 -19.60 5.16 1.37
N ARG A 322 -19.58 4.03 2.06
CA ARG A 322 -20.11 3.89 3.42
C ARG A 322 -19.06 4.32 4.43
N ILE A 323 -19.18 5.55 4.93
CA ILE A 323 -18.29 6.11 5.95
C ILE A 323 -18.57 5.42 7.29
N THR A 324 -17.55 4.83 7.90
CA THR A 324 -17.73 4.05 9.14
C THR A 324 -17.19 4.76 10.38
N GLY A 325 -16.46 5.87 10.21
CA GLY A 325 -15.83 6.62 11.30
C GLY A 325 -14.68 5.89 12.02
N LYS A 326 -14.30 4.68 11.56
CA LYS A 326 -13.23 3.87 12.16
C LYS A 326 -11.86 4.20 11.56
N ARG A 327 -10.79 3.96 12.34
CA ARG A 327 -9.44 3.81 11.79
C ARG A 327 -9.32 2.39 11.21
N TYR A 328 -9.00 2.27 9.93
CA TYR A 328 -8.73 0.97 9.31
C TYR A 328 -7.24 0.71 9.33
N TYR A 329 -6.91 -0.58 9.43
CA TYR A 329 -5.60 -1.10 9.14
C TYR A 329 -5.77 -2.34 8.28
N PHE A 330 -4.81 -2.53 7.38
CA PHE A 330 -4.82 -3.59 6.39
C PHE A 330 -4.51 -4.89 7.12
N ARG A 331 -5.35 -5.91 6.99
CA ARG A 331 -5.13 -7.21 7.64
C ARG A 331 -5.44 -8.35 6.69
N LEU A 332 -4.40 -9.07 6.29
CA LEU A 332 -4.50 -10.33 5.57
C LEU A 332 -4.35 -11.49 6.56
N LYS A 333 -5.14 -12.54 6.39
CA LYS A 333 -5.02 -13.79 7.16
C LYS A 333 -4.72 -14.93 6.21
N LEU A 334 -3.62 -15.63 6.46
CA LEU A 334 -3.24 -16.84 5.78
C LEU A 334 -3.49 -18.02 6.72
N GLU A 335 -4.51 -18.80 6.40
CA GLU A 335 -4.81 -20.09 7.03
C GLU A 335 -4.21 -21.21 6.17
N GLY A 336 -3.82 -22.31 6.83
CA GLY A 336 -2.96 -23.35 6.28
C GLY A 336 -3.37 -23.86 4.88
N VAL A 337 -2.35 -24.03 4.03
CA VAL A 337 -2.34 -25.02 2.94
C VAL A 337 -1.37 -26.10 3.38
#